data_AF-A0A0A5GFR5-F1
#
_entry.id   AF-A0A0A5GFR5-F1
#
_cell.length_a   1.000
_cell.length_b   1.000
_cell.length_c   1.000
_cell.angle_alpha   90.00
_cell.angle_beta   90.00
_cell.angle_gamma   90.00
#
_symmetry.space_group_name_H-M   'P 1'
#
loop_
_entity.id
_entity.type
_entity.pdbx_description
1 polymer ?
#
loop_
_entity_poly.entity_id
_entity_poly.type
_entity_poly.pdbx_seq_one_letter_code
_entity_poly.pdbx_strand_id
1 'polypeptide(L)' 'MNRTEEFTTWESLPETLQAKHIAAYLGISRRRVYELFQIHVEHGGIPNFEIGISKRVEKADLKQWIKQQKEKKTEQR' A
#
# COMPACT_ATOMS: atom_id res chain seq x y z
N MET A 1 -15.15 4.48 -19.67
CA MET A 1 -14.39 5.61 -19.07
C MET A 1 -14.31 5.35 -17.58
N ASN A 2 -13.18 4.86 -17.07
CA ASN A 2 -13.01 4.64 -15.64
C ASN A 2 -12.52 5.95 -15.04
N ARG A 3 -13.37 6.58 -14.23
CA ARG A 3 -13.00 7.72 -13.40
C ARG A 3 -11.94 7.22 -12.42
N THR A 4 -10.66 7.41 -12.75
CA THR A 4 -9.58 7.22 -11.79
C THR A 4 -9.77 8.36 -10.81
N GLU A 5 -10.49 8.11 -9.71
CA GLU A 5 -10.45 9.01 -8.56
C GLU A 5 -8.95 9.20 -8.24
N GLU A 6 -8.45 10.43 -8.44
CA GLU A 6 -7.04 10.74 -8.39
C GLU A 6 -6.56 10.69 -6.94
N PHE A 7 -6.36 9.47 -6.44
CA PHE A 7 -5.72 9.19 -5.15
C PHE A 7 -4.21 9.43 -5.26
N THR A 8 -3.82 10.65 -5.62
CA THR A 8 -2.44 11.04 -5.92
C THR A 8 -1.72 11.64 -4.72
N THR A 9 -2.45 12.06 -3.69
CA THR A 9 -1.90 12.70 -2.50
C THR A 9 -2.31 11.97 -1.22
N TRP A 10 -1.52 12.15 -0.16
CA TRP A 10 -1.88 11.59 1.14
C TRP A 10 -3.17 12.18 1.68
N GLU A 11 -3.52 13.41 1.34
CA GLU A 11 -4.71 14.08 1.85
C GLU A 11 -5.99 13.58 1.18
N SER A 12 -5.94 13.16 -0.08
CA SER A 12 -7.09 12.61 -0.80
C SER A 12 -7.40 11.14 -0.44
N LEU A 13 -6.49 10.48 0.27
CA LEU A 13 -6.63 9.09 0.68
C LEU A 13 -7.46 8.95 1.96
N PRO A 14 -8.45 8.03 2.01
CA PRO A 14 -9.17 7.71 3.23
C PRO A 14 -8.24 7.11 4.29
N GLU A 15 -8.64 7.17 5.56
CA GLU A 15 -7.85 6.61 6.67
C GLU A 15 -7.62 5.10 6.53
N THR A 16 -8.62 4.38 6.00
CA THR A 16 -8.50 2.97 5.64
C THR A 16 -8.40 2.78 4.13
N LEU A 17 -7.34 2.15 3.69
CA LEU A 17 -6.98 1.94 2.29
C LEU A 17 -7.40 0.56 1.80
N GLN A 18 -7.72 0.49 0.51
CA GLN A 18 -7.97 -0.75 -0.22
C GLN A 18 -6.88 -0.95 -1.26
N ALA A 19 -6.77 -2.15 -1.82
CA ALA A 19 -5.80 -2.44 -2.87
C ALA A 19 -5.89 -1.47 -4.07
N LYS A 20 -7.09 -0.98 -4.43
CA LYS A 20 -7.26 0.03 -5.49
C LYS A 20 -6.62 1.38 -5.15
N HIS A 21 -6.71 1.83 -3.90
CA HIS A 21 -6.12 3.11 -3.45
C HIS A 21 -4.60 3.04 -3.49
N ILE A 22 -4.04 1.94 -2.96
CA ILE A 22 -2.60 1.70 -2.91
C ILE A 22 -2.02 1.55 -4.32
N ALA A 23 -2.71 0.81 -5.20
CA ALA A 23 -2.31 0.64 -6.60
C ALA A 23 -2.24 1.99 -7.33
N ALA A 24 -3.28 2.83 -7.17
CA ALA A 24 -3.33 4.16 -7.77
C ALA A 24 -2.22 5.07 -7.21
N TYR A 25 -2.05 5.10 -5.89
CA TYR A 25 -1.07 5.96 -5.21
C TYR A 25 0.38 5.58 -5.53
N LEU A 26 0.70 4.29 -5.55
CA LEU A 26 2.05 3.78 -5.83
C LEU A 26 2.35 3.64 -7.33
N GLY A 27 1.35 3.79 -8.21
CA GLY A 27 1.51 3.57 -9.65
C GLY A 27 1.81 2.12 -10.03
N ILE A 28 1.28 1.14 -9.26
CA ILE A 28 1.49 -0.30 -9.50
C ILE A 28 0.16 -1.03 -9.74
N SER A 29 0.22 -2.25 -10.25
CA SER A 29 -1.00 -3.06 -10.47
C SER A 29 -1.63 -3.50 -9.14
N ARG A 30 -2.98 -3.62 -9.10
CA ARG A 30 -3.69 -4.21 -7.95
C ARG A 30 -3.19 -5.61 -7.60
N ARG A 31 -2.82 -6.40 -8.62
CA ARG A 31 -2.21 -7.72 -8.43
C ARG A 31 -0.93 -7.61 -7.59
N ARG A 32 -0.05 -6.67 -7.91
CA ARG A 32 1.19 -6.48 -7.18
C ARG A 32 0.94 -6.09 -5.73
N VAL A 33 -0.09 -5.29 -5.47
CA VAL A 33 -0.51 -4.99 -4.09
C VAL A 33 -0.94 -6.24 -3.34
N TYR A 34 -1.72 -7.14 -3.96
CA TYR A 34 -2.11 -8.40 -3.31
C TYR A 34 -0.92 -9.34 -3.07
N GLU A 35 0.05 -9.40 -3.99
CA GLU A 35 1.30 -10.14 -3.77
C GLU A 35 2.05 -9.55 -2.56
N LEU A 36 2.12 -8.22 -2.44
CA LEU A 36 2.72 -7.56 -1.28
C LEU A 36 1.95 -7.81 0.03
N PHE A 37 0.64 -8.04 -0.02
CA PHE A 37 -0.14 -8.44 1.16
C PHE A 37 0.14 -9.87 1.64
N GLN A 38 0.67 -10.72 0.76
CA GLN A 38 1.03 -12.11 1.09
C GLN A 38 2.45 -12.24 1.62
N ILE A 39 3.31 -11.24 1.38
CA ILE A 39 4.67 -11.21 1.90
C ILE A 39 4.63 -10.74 3.36
N HIS A 40 5.48 -11.32 4.20
CA HIS A 40 5.62 -10.87 5.58
C HIS A 40 6.22 -9.45 5.64
N VAL A 41 5.77 -8.62 6.60
CA VAL A 41 6.20 -7.21 6.68
C VAL A 41 7.71 -7.06 6.81
N GLU A 42 8.36 -7.96 7.56
CA GLU A 42 9.82 -7.96 7.72
C GLU A 42 10.57 -8.19 6.41
N HIS A 43 9.97 -8.96 5.48
CA HIS A 43 10.51 -9.23 4.15
C HIS A 43 10.05 -8.21 3.08
N GLY A 44 9.39 -7.12 3.49
CA GLY A 44 8.95 -6.05 2.60
C GLY A 44 7.49 -6.14 2.16
N GLY A 45 6.68 -6.99 2.80
CA GLY A 45 5.23 -7.01 2.60
C GLY A 45 4.52 -5.80 3.19
N ILE A 46 3.35 -5.48 2.64
CA ILE A 46 2.52 -4.36 3.14
C ILE A 46 1.69 -4.86 4.33
N PRO A 47 1.79 -4.22 5.51
CA PRO A 47 0.93 -4.54 6.65
C PRO A 47 -0.54 -4.38 6.26
N ASN A 48 -1.34 -5.41 6.48
CA ASN A 48 -2.76 -5.43 6.14
C ASN A 48 -3.55 -6.22 7.18
N PHE A 49 -4.83 -5.92 7.27
CA PHE A 49 -5.80 -6.65 8.08
C PHE A 49 -7.00 -7.04 7.23
N GLU A 50 -7.72 -8.06 7.70
CA GLU A 50 -8.83 -8.67 6.97
C GLU A 50 -10.17 -8.25 7.59
N ILE A 51 -11.09 -7.83 6.71
CA ILE A 51 -12.51 -7.65 7.03
C ILE A 51 -13.28 -8.60 6.11
N GLY A 52 -13.57 -9.80 6.61
CA GLY A 52 -14.07 -10.91 5.78
C GLY A 52 -13.06 -11.24 4.67
N ILE A 53 -13.51 -11.25 3.41
CA ILE A 53 -12.65 -11.50 2.25
C ILE A 53 -11.83 -10.28 1.79
N SER A 54 -12.07 -9.11 2.39
CA SER A 54 -11.44 -7.86 1.98
C SER A 54 -10.18 -7.60 2.79
N LYS A 55 -9.08 -7.26 2.10
CA LYS A 55 -7.85 -6.75 2.73
C LYS A 55 -7.88 -5.22 2.80
N ARG A 56 -7.50 -4.71 3.96
CA ARG A 56 -7.45 -3.28 4.30
C ARG A 56 -6.09 -2.93 4.90
N VAL A 57 -5.70 -1.68 4.74
CA VAL A 57 -4.43 -1.15 5.24
C VAL A 57 -4.70 0.20 5.87
N GLU A 58 -4.17 0.46 7.05
CA GLU A 58 -4.25 1.80 7.61
C GLU A 58 -3.29 2.74 6.87
N LYS A 59 -3.74 3.96 6.63
CA LYS A 59 -2.95 4.98 5.93
C LYS A 59 -1.64 5.28 6.65
N ALA A 60 -1.63 5.27 7.99
CA ALA A 60 -0.43 5.42 8.81
C ALA A 60 0.57 4.28 8.54
N ASP A 61 0.10 3.04 8.51
CA ASP A 61 0.93 1.87 8.24
C ASP A 61 1.53 1.89 6.83
N LEU A 62 0.76 2.29 5.82
CA LEU A 62 1.28 2.43 4.47
C LEU A 62 2.39 3.50 4.40
N LYS A 63 2.21 4.65 5.06
CA LYS A 63 3.25 5.70 5.15
C LYS A 63 4.53 5.15 5.76
N GLN A 64 4.40 4.43 6.88
CA GLN A 64 5.53 3.84 7.57
C GLN A 64 6.23 2.78 6.71
N TRP A 65 5.47 1.91 6.05
CA TRP A 65 6.01 0.90 5.15
C TRP A 65 6.82 1.53 4.01
N ILE A 66 6.31 2.59 3.35
CA ILE A 66 7.05 3.30 2.29
C ILE A 66 8.36 3.88 2.83
N LYS A 67 8.35 4.45 4.04
CA LYS A 67 9.56 4.96 4.69
C LYS A 67 10.59 3.84 4.89
N GLN A 68 10.16 2.71 5.44
CA GLN A 68 11.02 1.53 5.64
C GLN A 68 11.58 0.99 4.32
N GLN A 69 10.80 0.96 3.24
CA GLN A 69 11.31 0.54 1.92
C GLN A 69 12.40 1.47 1.39
N LYS A 70 12.29 2.78 1.65
CA LYS A 70 13.32 3.75 1.27
C LYS A 70 14.59 3.58 2.11
N GLU A 71 14.45 3.38 3.41
CA GLU A 71 15.59 3.17 4.33
C GLU A 71 16.35 1.88 4.01
N LYS A 72 15.63 0.76 3.77
CA LYS A 72 16.22 -0.51 3.35
C LYS A 72 17.04 -0.42 2.06
N LYS A 73 16.70 0.51 1.15
CA LYS A 73 17.45 0.75 -0.09
C LYS A 73 18.73 1.55 0.16
N THR A 74 18.72 2.44 1.16
CA THR A 74 19.87 3.25 1.54
C THR A 74 20.92 2.44 2.31
N GLU A 75 20.49 1.52 3.18
CA GLU A 75 21.39 0.63 3.96
C GLU A 75 22.07 -0.46 3.10
N GLN A 76 21.51 -0.76 1.93
CA GLN A 76 22.06 -1.75 0.98
C GLN A 76 22.95 -1.11 -0.11
N ARG A 77 23.34 0.16 0.04
CA ARG A 77 24.25 0.89 -0.86
C ARG A 77 25.54 1.26 -0.15
#